data_AF-A0A7X1HMQ5-F1
#
_entry.id   AF-A0A7X1HMQ5-F1
#
_cell.length_a   1.000
_cell.length_b   1.000
_cell.length_c   1.000
_cell.angle_alpha   90.00
_cell.angle_beta   90.00
_cell.angle_gamma   90.00
#
_symmetry.space_group_name_H-M   'P 1'
#
loop_
_entity.id
_entity.type
_entity.pdbx_description
1 polymer ?
#
loop_
_entity_poly.entity_id
_entity_poly.type
_entity_poly.pdbx_seq_one_letter_code
_entity_poly.pdbx_strand_id
1 'polypeptide(L)'
;MKKTIVLVAMLAALTACSSLNKNNVNLQEKYKVDTVAMKNWEETFSTVIIGESELEDWYGADQPISYLARNQKLDQKQVKFLDSLKTKGEITEADQEQFNSILEKTVKKLPREYYLKDENFKDPAGLAKYMVTQSYVRMANPSNHIANEVATKEEWAEIVEFSKKSDLSEKEIKRFRKLLNKFIKRGEFFDSKSWYFVEVSPRVVQVNDIYKKKEKTKLEKNNINAKALYLAYSEYFSKLEKWDD
;
A
#
# COMPACT_ATOMS: atom_id res chain seq x y z
N MET A 1 17.23 -25.35 -45.19
CA MET A 1 17.00 -23.89 -45.24
C MET A 1 16.25 -23.47 -44.00
N LYS A 2 16.70 -22.37 -43.39
CA LYS A 2 16.27 -21.77 -42.12
C LYS A 2 14.75 -21.52 -42.07
N LYS A 3 14.16 -21.65 -40.87
CA LYS A 3 13.36 -20.60 -40.22
C LYS A 3 12.97 -21.03 -38.79
N THR A 4 13.73 -20.49 -37.84
CA THR A 4 13.40 -20.36 -36.43
C THR A 4 12.16 -19.45 -36.30
N ILE A 5 11.13 -19.88 -35.58
CA ILE A 5 10.17 -18.98 -34.93
C ILE A 5 9.96 -19.49 -33.51
N VAL A 6 10.52 -18.74 -32.58
CA VAL A 6 10.13 -18.68 -31.17
C VAL A 6 8.85 -17.86 -31.11
N LEU A 7 7.83 -18.32 -30.39
CA LEU A 7 6.92 -17.40 -29.69
C LEU A 7 6.25 -18.07 -28.49
N VAL A 8 6.58 -17.48 -27.35
CA VAL A 8 6.08 -17.68 -26.00
C VAL A 8 4.60 -17.28 -25.93
N ALA A 9 3.73 -18.18 -25.46
CA ALA A 9 2.46 -17.81 -24.80
C ALA A 9 1.77 -19.04 -24.20
N MET A 10 1.50 -18.97 -22.89
CA MET A 10 0.41 -19.58 -22.10
C MET A 10 0.90 -20.22 -20.80
N LEU A 11 1.14 -19.37 -19.81
CA LEU A 11 1.04 -19.69 -18.39
C LEU A 11 0.21 -18.58 -17.72
N ALA A 12 -1.08 -18.57 -18.07
CA ALA A 12 -2.08 -17.71 -17.44
C ALA A 12 -3.38 -18.52 -17.26
N ALA A 13 -3.30 -19.54 -16.42
CA ALA A 13 -4.46 -20.19 -15.82
C ALA A 13 -3.97 -20.95 -14.60
N LEU A 14 -4.09 -20.34 -13.41
CA LEU A 14 -4.31 -20.98 -12.10
C LEU A 14 -4.23 -19.89 -11.00
N THR A 15 -5.23 -19.01 -10.96
CA THR A 15 -5.54 -18.23 -9.75
C THR A 15 -7.05 -18.22 -9.53
N ALA A 16 -7.61 -19.41 -9.35
CA ALA A 16 -8.91 -19.56 -8.74
C ALA A 16 -8.87 -20.75 -7.78
N CYS A 17 -9.28 -20.48 -6.54
CA CYS A 17 -9.55 -21.43 -5.46
C CYS A 17 -8.34 -22.11 -4.79
N SER A 18 -7.77 -21.43 -3.79
CA SER A 18 -7.26 -22.10 -2.59
C SER A 18 -7.48 -21.25 -1.34
N SER A 19 -8.74 -21.02 -1.00
CA SER A 19 -9.15 -20.80 0.38
C SER A 19 -9.23 -22.18 1.06
N LEU A 20 -8.09 -22.72 1.52
CA LEU A 20 -7.96 -23.83 2.48
C LEU A 20 -6.49 -24.28 2.54
N ASN A 21 -5.71 -23.58 3.37
CA ASN A 21 -4.62 -24.10 4.20
C ASN A 21 -3.78 -22.91 4.67
N LYS A 22 -3.85 -22.58 5.96
CA LYS A 22 -2.73 -21.97 6.68
C LYS A 22 -1.64 -23.04 6.80
N ASN A 23 -1.06 -23.47 5.68
CA ASN A 23 0.24 -24.10 5.72
C ASN A 23 1.21 -22.93 5.90
N ASN A 24 1.93 -22.92 7.03
CA ASN A 24 3.06 -22.02 7.24
C ASN A 24 4.20 -22.44 6.28
N VAL A 25 3.97 -22.30 4.98
CA VAL A 25 5.01 -22.42 3.98
C VAL A 25 5.93 -21.24 4.23
N ASN A 26 7.16 -21.52 4.67
CA ASN A 26 8.17 -20.48 4.89
C ASN A 26 8.44 -19.74 3.56
N LEU A 27 9.03 -18.54 3.64
CA LEU A 27 9.25 -17.72 2.44
C LEU A 27 10.08 -18.46 1.39
N GLN A 28 10.97 -19.33 1.84
CA GLN A 28 11.91 -20.07 1.01
C GLN A 28 11.18 -21.07 0.11
N GLU A 29 10.26 -21.86 0.67
CA GLU A 29 9.44 -22.79 -0.07
C GLU A 29 8.44 -22.06 -0.97
N LYS A 30 7.82 -21.00 -0.46
CA LYS A 30 6.80 -20.23 -1.20
C LYS A 30 7.37 -19.58 -2.46
N TYR A 31 8.58 -19.02 -2.36
CA TYR A 31 9.24 -18.29 -3.45
C TYR A 31 10.37 -19.07 -4.12
N LYS A 32 10.58 -20.34 -3.76
CA LYS A 32 11.66 -21.20 -4.28
C LYS A 32 13.04 -20.52 -4.17
N VAL A 33 13.37 -20.06 -2.96
CA VAL A 33 14.66 -19.41 -2.67
C VAL A 33 15.76 -20.46 -2.64
N ASP A 34 16.33 -20.75 -3.81
CA ASP A 34 17.48 -21.65 -3.99
C ASP A 34 18.81 -20.88 -4.09
N THR A 35 19.91 -21.58 -4.39
CA THR A 35 21.23 -20.97 -4.49
C THR A 35 21.33 -19.93 -5.61
N VAL A 36 20.58 -20.10 -6.70
CA VAL A 36 20.54 -19.11 -7.80
C VAL A 36 19.79 -17.87 -7.34
N ALA A 37 18.65 -18.04 -6.66
CA ALA A 37 17.89 -16.94 -6.06
C ALA A 37 18.72 -16.16 -5.03
N MET A 38 19.53 -16.86 -4.21
CA MET A 38 20.44 -16.21 -3.25
C MET A 38 21.54 -15.39 -3.93
N LYS A 39 22.09 -15.87 -5.05
CA LYS A 39 23.07 -15.09 -5.84
C LYS A 39 22.42 -13.89 -6.53
N ASN A 40 21.13 -13.97 -6.85
CA ASN A 40 20.32 -12.88 -7.41
C ASN A 40 19.48 -12.17 -6.33
N TRP A 41 20.10 -11.86 -5.19
CA TRP A 41 19.38 -11.45 -3.98
C TRP A 41 18.46 -10.23 -4.17
N GLU A 42 18.83 -9.26 -5.02
CA GLU A 42 18.03 -8.04 -5.25
C GLU A 42 16.68 -8.37 -5.90
N GLU A 43 16.68 -9.27 -6.89
CA GLU A 43 15.47 -9.74 -7.58
C GLU A 43 14.63 -10.63 -6.65
N THR A 44 15.28 -11.51 -5.90
CA THR A 44 14.64 -12.37 -4.91
C THR A 44 13.93 -11.54 -3.83
N PHE A 45 14.62 -10.57 -3.24
CA PHE A 45 14.04 -9.67 -2.25
C PHE A 45 12.88 -8.87 -2.86
N SER A 46 13.03 -8.32 -4.06
CA SER A 46 11.94 -7.58 -4.72
C SER A 46 10.71 -8.46 -4.92
N THR A 47 10.89 -9.67 -5.44
CA THR A 47 9.80 -10.63 -5.69
C THR A 47 9.09 -11.02 -4.41
N VAL A 48 9.85 -11.38 -3.37
CA VAL A 48 9.30 -11.77 -2.07
C VAL A 48 8.58 -10.59 -1.41
N ILE A 49 9.19 -9.39 -1.41
CA ILE A 49 8.59 -8.19 -0.82
C ILE A 49 7.28 -7.86 -1.52
N ILE A 50 7.24 -7.85 -2.86
CA ILE A 50 6.02 -7.58 -3.62
C ILE A 50 4.97 -8.65 -3.34
N GLY A 51 5.34 -9.93 -3.35
CA GLY A 51 4.39 -11.03 -3.12
C GLY A 51 3.85 -11.11 -1.69
N GLU A 52 4.62 -10.67 -0.70
CA GLU A 52 4.20 -10.57 0.70
C GLU A 52 3.53 -9.22 1.02
N SER A 53 3.56 -8.26 0.10
CA SER A 53 2.92 -6.96 0.30
C SER A 53 1.42 -7.06 0.03
N GLU A 54 0.61 -6.62 1.00
CA GLU A 54 -0.84 -6.54 0.77
C GLU A 54 -1.19 -5.42 -0.21
N LEU A 55 -0.38 -4.36 -0.25
CA LEU A 55 -0.52 -3.24 -1.19
C LEU A 55 0.85 -2.94 -1.80
N GLU A 56 0.88 -2.73 -3.11
CA GLU A 56 2.11 -2.37 -3.85
C GLU A 56 2.72 -1.04 -3.36
N ASP A 57 1.92 -0.16 -2.76
CA ASP A 57 2.43 1.13 -2.26
C ASP A 57 3.17 1.03 -0.92
N TRP A 58 3.32 -0.17 -0.32
CA TRP A 58 4.13 -0.40 0.89
C TRP A 58 5.57 0.12 0.76
N TYR A 59 6.07 0.28 -0.46
CA TYR A 59 7.37 0.89 -0.76
C TYR A 59 7.24 2.21 -1.54
N GLY A 60 6.11 2.92 -1.42
CA GLY A 60 5.95 4.27 -1.98
C GLY A 60 5.93 4.35 -3.50
N ALA A 61 5.64 3.23 -4.20
CA ALA A 61 5.82 3.08 -5.64
C ALA A 61 7.29 3.17 -6.12
N ASP A 62 8.28 3.12 -5.21
CA ASP A 62 9.68 2.86 -5.55
C ASP A 62 9.90 1.39 -5.94
N GLN A 63 11.10 1.01 -6.36
CA GLN A 63 11.47 -0.41 -6.32
C GLN A 63 11.73 -0.82 -4.86
N PRO A 64 11.33 -2.03 -4.41
CA PRO A 64 11.52 -2.48 -3.03
C PRO A 64 12.95 -2.30 -2.52
N ILE A 65 13.96 -2.65 -3.33
CA ILE A 65 15.38 -2.48 -2.97
C ILE A 65 15.75 -1.01 -2.77
N SER A 66 15.25 -0.12 -3.64
CA SER A 66 15.48 1.32 -3.50
C SER A 66 14.86 1.86 -2.22
N TYR A 67 13.66 1.39 -1.83
CA TYR A 67 13.03 1.74 -0.56
C TYR A 67 13.87 1.25 0.64
N LEU A 68 14.33 -0.01 0.62
CA LEU A 68 15.16 -0.57 1.69
C LEU A 68 16.46 0.22 1.87
N ALA A 69 17.09 0.62 0.76
CA ALA A 69 18.31 1.40 0.77
C ALA A 69 18.09 2.82 1.32
N ARG A 70 17.07 3.55 0.80
CA ARG A 70 16.76 4.93 1.22
C ARG A 70 16.43 5.02 2.70
N ASN A 71 15.73 4.02 3.23
CA ASN A 71 15.28 3.97 4.63
C ASN A 71 16.22 3.18 5.56
N GLN A 72 17.41 2.80 5.08
CA GLN A 72 18.42 2.05 5.85
C GLN A 72 17.85 0.79 6.53
N LYS A 73 16.89 0.12 5.89
CA LYS A 73 16.25 -1.10 6.41
C LYS A 73 17.14 -2.33 6.20
N LEU A 74 18.13 -2.23 5.32
CA LEU A 74 19.28 -3.11 5.20
C LEU A 74 20.54 -2.34 5.62
N ASP A 75 21.27 -2.87 6.60
CA ASP A 75 22.51 -2.26 7.05
C ASP A 75 23.69 -2.60 6.12
N GLN A 76 24.80 -1.85 6.23
CA GLN A 76 25.96 -2.05 5.37
C GLN A 76 26.59 -3.44 5.50
N LYS A 77 26.51 -4.10 6.67
CA LYS A 77 27.05 -5.45 6.85
C LYS A 77 26.16 -6.47 6.14
N GLN A 78 24.85 -6.30 6.23
CA GLN A 78 23.87 -7.11 5.50
C GLN A 78 24.05 -6.97 3.99
N VAL A 79 24.17 -5.75 3.47
CA VAL A 79 24.42 -5.52 2.03
C VAL A 79 25.74 -6.15 1.59
N LYS A 80 26.83 -5.95 2.35
CA LYS A 80 28.12 -6.59 2.06
C LYS A 80 28.04 -8.11 2.03
N PHE A 81 27.30 -8.71 2.97
CA PHE A 81 27.06 -10.14 2.98
C PHE A 81 26.28 -10.57 1.73
N LEU A 82 25.15 -9.93 1.42
CA LEU A 82 24.31 -10.28 0.27
C LEU A 82 25.07 -10.12 -1.06
N ASP A 83 25.84 -9.05 -1.22
CA ASP A 83 26.68 -8.84 -2.41
C ASP A 83 27.83 -9.86 -2.52
N SER A 84 28.36 -10.34 -1.39
CA SER A 84 29.39 -11.40 -1.41
C SER A 84 28.86 -12.71 -2.00
N LEU A 85 27.55 -12.98 -1.90
CA LEU A 85 26.94 -14.19 -2.45
C LEU A 85 27.02 -14.22 -3.99
N LYS A 86 26.97 -13.05 -4.65
CA LYS A 86 27.01 -12.92 -6.13
C LYS A 86 28.23 -13.60 -6.74
N THR A 87 29.38 -13.53 -6.07
CA THR A 87 30.66 -14.07 -6.56
C THR A 87 31.13 -15.31 -5.82
N LYS A 88 30.41 -15.74 -4.78
CA LYS A 88 30.75 -16.94 -4.00
C LYS A 88 30.58 -18.18 -4.86
N GLY A 89 31.52 -19.11 -4.79
CA GLY A 89 31.45 -20.40 -5.50
C GLY A 89 30.28 -21.24 -5.00
N GLU A 90 30.45 -21.80 -3.81
CA GLU A 90 29.42 -22.59 -3.11
C GLU A 90 28.76 -21.78 -1.99
N ILE A 91 27.44 -21.86 -1.91
CA ILE A 91 26.63 -21.28 -0.83
C ILE A 91 26.54 -22.33 0.28
N THR A 92 27.01 -22.00 1.47
CA THR A 92 26.99 -22.91 2.62
C THR A 92 25.66 -22.85 3.36
N GLU A 93 25.43 -23.81 4.26
CA GLU A 93 24.25 -23.79 5.16
C GLU A 93 24.21 -22.50 6.00
N ALA A 94 25.36 -22.05 6.51
CA ALA A 94 25.46 -20.80 7.27
C ALA A 94 25.09 -19.56 6.42
N ASP A 95 25.47 -19.53 5.14
CA ASP A 95 25.06 -18.46 4.23
C ASP A 95 23.54 -18.49 4.02
N GLN A 96 22.96 -19.68 3.82
CA GLN A 96 21.54 -19.84 3.62
C GLN A 96 20.74 -19.39 4.86
N GLU A 97 21.16 -19.79 6.05
CA GLU A 97 20.54 -19.33 7.31
C GLU A 97 20.61 -17.82 7.47
N GLN A 98 21.77 -17.21 7.18
CA GLN A 98 21.94 -15.77 7.26
C GLN A 98 21.07 -15.03 6.23
N PHE A 99 21.02 -15.51 4.98
CA PHE A 99 20.17 -14.97 3.93
C PHE A 99 18.70 -15.00 4.34
N ASN A 100 18.24 -16.17 4.77
CA ASN A 100 16.85 -16.39 5.22
C ASN A 100 16.49 -15.47 6.37
N SER A 101 17.38 -15.34 7.36
CA SER A 101 17.17 -14.44 8.49
C SER A 101 17.01 -12.98 8.05
N ILE A 102 17.82 -12.51 7.08
CA ILE A 102 17.72 -11.14 6.55
C ILE A 102 16.43 -10.96 5.77
N LEU A 103 16.06 -11.91 4.90
CA LEU A 103 14.85 -11.85 4.10
C LEU A 103 13.59 -11.82 4.99
N GLU A 104 13.49 -12.74 5.94
CA GLU A 104 12.36 -12.81 6.87
C GLU A 104 12.25 -11.56 7.74
N LYS A 105 13.36 -11.06 8.27
CA LYS A 105 13.37 -9.80 9.04
C LYS A 105 12.96 -8.61 8.18
N THR A 106 13.37 -8.59 6.91
CA THR A 106 12.97 -7.56 5.96
C THR A 106 11.45 -7.58 5.77
N VAL A 107 10.89 -8.74 5.40
CA VAL A 107 9.46 -8.92 5.17
C VAL A 107 8.64 -8.58 6.42
N LYS A 108 9.07 -9.06 7.60
CA LYS A 108 8.38 -8.81 8.88
C LYS A 108 8.30 -7.32 9.24
N LYS A 109 9.24 -6.51 8.74
CA LYS A 109 9.30 -5.07 9.00
C LYS A 109 8.58 -4.23 7.93
N LEU A 110 8.03 -4.86 6.88
CA LEU A 110 7.32 -4.14 5.80
C LEU A 110 5.96 -3.57 6.21
N PRO A 111 5.11 -4.29 6.97
CA PRO A 111 3.78 -3.79 7.26
C PRO A 111 3.89 -2.49 8.07
N ARG A 112 3.41 -1.40 7.49
CA ARG A 112 3.39 -0.04 8.07
C ARG A 112 1.98 0.48 8.13
N GLU A 113 1.67 1.29 9.13
CA GLU A 113 0.36 1.90 9.29
C GLU A 113 0.40 3.29 8.68
N TYR A 114 -0.48 3.59 7.74
CA TYR A 114 -0.47 4.90 7.10
C TYR A 114 -1.14 5.98 7.95
N TYR A 115 -0.49 7.15 7.95
CA TYR A 115 -0.99 8.36 8.57
C TYR A 115 -0.79 9.59 7.70
N LEU A 116 -1.83 10.40 7.56
CA LEU A 116 -1.78 11.67 6.88
C LEU A 116 -1.04 12.71 7.75
N LYS A 117 -0.04 13.39 7.19
CA LYS A 117 0.70 14.54 7.70
C LYS A 117 0.24 15.86 7.07
N ASP A 118 0.60 16.98 7.68
CA ASP A 118 0.20 18.31 7.20
C ASP A 118 0.82 18.58 5.80
N GLU A 119 2.06 18.14 5.59
CA GLU A 119 2.79 18.22 4.30
C GLU A 119 2.23 17.31 3.20
N ASN A 120 1.26 16.45 3.51
CA ASN A 120 0.61 15.63 2.48
C ASN A 120 -0.43 16.40 1.68
N PHE A 121 -0.99 17.48 2.22
CA PHE A 121 -1.94 18.31 1.47
C PHE A 121 -1.20 19.12 0.40
N LYS A 122 -1.72 19.09 -0.82
CA LYS A 122 -1.36 20.03 -1.89
C LYS A 122 -2.22 21.28 -1.82
N ASP A 123 -3.51 21.10 -1.56
CA ASP A 123 -4.52 22.16 -1.45
C ASP A 123 -5.60 21.76 -0.42
N PRO A 124 -5.41 22.08 0.87
CA PRO A 124 -6.33 21.65 1.92
C PRO A 124 -7.67 22.39 1.89
N ALA A 125 -7.70 23.67 1.49
CA ALA A 125 -8.94 24.43 1.36
C ALA A 125 -9.77 23.92 0.18
N GLY A 126 -9.13 23.70 -0.97
CA GLY A 126 -9.76 23.11 -2.15
C GLY A 126 -10.31 21.72 -1.88
N LEU A 127 -9.61 20.88 -1.10
CA LEU A 127 -10.12 19.58 -0.69
C LEU A 127 -11.39 19.69 0.15
N ALA A 128 -11.40 20.54 1.19
CA ALA A 128 -12.59 20.74 2.00
C ALA A 128 -13.79 21.19 1.15
N LYS A 129 -13.54 22.12 0.21
CA LYS A 129 -14.55 22.58 -0.75
C LYS A 129 -15.04 21.47 -1.68
N TYR A 130 -14.13 20.66 -2.20
CA TYR A 130 -14.47 19.53 -3.05
C TYR A 130 -15.33 18.51 -2.31
N MET A 131 -14.90 18.09 -1.12
CA MET A 131 -15.65 17.14 -0.29
C MET A 131 -17.07 17.63 0.00
N VAL A 132 -17.22 18.90 0.40
CA VAL A 132 -18.56 19.47 0.68
C VAL A 132 -19.40 19.59 -0.58
N THR A 133 -18.80 19.98 -1.71
CA THR A 133 -19.56 20.09 -2.97
C THR A 133 -20.02 18.72 -3.46
N GLN A 134 -19.15 17.71 -3.42
CA GLN A 134 -19.45 16.36 -3.86
C GLN A 134 -20.42 15.63 -2.92
N SER A 135 -20.50 16.01 -1.64
CA SER A 135 -21.45 15.38 -0.72
C SER A 135 -22.92 15.66 -1.08
N TYR A 136 -23.21 16.76 -1.79
CA TYR A 136 -24.55 17.10 -2.27
C TYR A 136 -24.92 16.40 -3.59
N VAL A 137 -23.99 15.71 -4.23
CA VAL A 137 -24.26 14.96 -5.45
C VAL A 137 -25.12 13.74 -5.11
N ARG A 138 -26.21 13.56 -5.87
CA ARG A 138 -27.18 12.46 -5.66
C ARG A 138 -26.58 11.08 -5.88
N MET A 139 -25.60 10.98 -6.77
CA MET A 139 -24.95 9.71 -7.11
C MET A 139 -23.93 9.36 -6.02
N ALA A 140 -23.89 8.08 -5.62
CA ALA A 140 -23.00 7.59 -4.57
C ALA A 140 -21.55 7.96 -4.87
N ASN A 141 -20.83 8.53 -3.90
CA ASN A 141 -19.44 8.93 -4.06
C ASN A 141 -18.75 8.99 -2.69
N PRO A 142 -17.41 9.00 -2.63
CA PRO A 142 -16.67 9.01 -1.37
C PRO A 142 -17.09 10.15 -0.43
N SER A 143 -17.41 11.33 -0.95
CA SER A 143 -17.73 12.48 -0.11
C SER A 143 -19.12 12.41 0.49
N ASN A 144 -20.14 11.94 -0.24
CA ASN A 144 -21.47 11.74 0.35
C ASN A 144 -21.48 10.56 1.33
N HIS A 145 -20.73 9.49 1.05
CA HIS A 145 -20.54 8.39 2.00
C HIS A 145 -19.86 8.86 3.28
N ILE A 146 -18.75 9.61 3.16
CA ILE A 146 -18.05 10.16 4.32
C ILE A 146 -18.95 11.09 5.13
N ALA A 147 -19.73 11.96 4.48
CA ALA A 147 -20.62 12.89 5.15
C ALA A 147 -21.78 12.20 5.92
N ASN A 148 -22.32 11.11 5.36
CA ASN A 148 -23.54 10.50 5.86
C ASN A 148 -23.29 9.32 6.81
N GLU A 149 -22.25 8.53 6.55
CA GLU A 149 -22.02 7.25 7.24
C GLU A 149 -20.76 7.25 8.10
N VAL A 150 -19.74 8.02 7.72
CA VAL A 150 -18.44 7.99 8.40
C VAL A 150 -18.32 9.09 9.44
N ALA A 151 -18.57 10.34 9.07
CA ALA A 151 -18.39 11.50 9.93
C ALA A 151 -19.56 11.67 10.91
N THR A 152 -19.28 12.13 12.14
CA THR A 152 -20.36 12.66 12.98
C THR A 152 -20.84 14.01 12.42
N LYS A 153 -22.01 14.45 12.86
CA LYS A 153 -22.57 15.76 12.45
C LYS A 153 -21.62 16.91 12.77
N GLU A 154 -20.97 16.86 13.93
CA GLU A 154 -20.02 17.88 14.41
C GLU A 154 -18.74 17.86 13.59
N GLU A 155 -18.21 16.68 13.29
CA GLU A 155 -17.01 16.51 12.46
C GLU A 155 -17.24 17.00 11.03
N TRP A 156 -18.40 16.68 10.45
CA TRP A 156 -18.75 17.16 9.12
C TRP A 156 -18.99 18.67 9.10
N ALA A 157 -19.65 19.22 10.12
CA ALA A 157 -19.84 20.67 10.24
C ALA A 157 -18.51 21.44 10.27
N GLU A 158 -17.47 20.88 10.91
CA GLU A 158 -16.14 21.49 10.88
C GLU A 158 -15.54 21.53 9.46
N ILE A 159 -15.72 20.46 8.66
CA ILE A 159 -15.31 20.44 7.25
C ILE A 159 -16.10 21.46 6.41
N VAL A 160 -17.40 21.62 6.69
CA VAL A 160 -18.23 22.67 6.08
C VAL A 160 -17.67 24.06 6.38
N GLU A 161 -17.23 24.33 7.61
CA GLU A 161 -16.59 25.61 7.93
C GLU A 161 -15.25 25.81 7.22
N PHE A 162 -14.44 24.75 7.07
CA PHE A 162 -13.22 24.82 6.26
C PHE A 162 -13.51 25.12 4.79
N SER A 163 -14.56 24.53 4.22
CA SER A 163 -14.92 24.69 2.80
C SER A 163 -15.30 26.12 2.38
N LYS A 164 -15.69 26.96 3.35
CA LYS A 164 -16.09 28.36 3.12
C LYS A 164 -14.89 29.31 2.98
N LYS A 165 -13.69 28.84 3.31
CA LYS A 165 -12.48 29.67 3.34
C LYS A 165 -11.73 29.60 2.02
N SER A 166 -11.08 30.70 1.65
CA SER A 166 -10.17 30.72 0.51
C SER A 166 -8.85 30.00 0.80
N ASP A 167 -8.44 29.94 2.07
CA ASP A 167 -7.25 29.23 2.55
C ASP A 167 -7.44 28.81 4.02
N LEU A 168 -6.67 27.82 4.48
CA LEU A 168 -6.68 27.32 5.86
C LEU A 168 -5.39 27.68 6.60
N SER A 169 -5.51 28.18 7.82
CA SER A 169 -4.36 28.36 8.70
C SER A 169 -3.70 27.02 9.07
N GLU A 170 -2.44 27.03 9.51
CA GLU A 170 -1.75 25.81 9.99
C GLU A 170 -2.54 25.06 11.07
N LYS A 171 -3.18 25.80 11.98
CA LYS A 171 -4.04 25.21 13.02
C LYS A 171 -5.25 24.51 12.44
N GLU A 172 -5.80 25.03 11.35
CA GLU A 172 -6.95 24.45 10.65
C GLU A 172 -6.55 23.25 9.80
N ILE A 173 -5.43 23.34 9.08
CA ILE A 173 -4.85 22.20 8.35
C ILE A 173 -4.64 21.03 9.32
N LYS A 174 -4.04 21.29 10.49
CA LYS A 174 -3.82 20.27 11.53
C LYS A 174 -5.13 19.66 12.05
N ARG A 175 -6.20 20.44 12.17
CA ARG A 175 -7.52 19.94 12.58
C ARG A 175 -8.16 19.12 11.47
N PHE A 176 -8.15 19.62 10.24
CA PHE A 176 -8.70 18.91 9.09
C PHE A 176 -8.00 17.56 8.89
N ARG A 177 -6.67 17.55 8.95
CA ARG A 177 -5.86 16.32 8.95
C ARG A 177 -6.26 15.33 10.02
N LYS A 178 -6.48 15.79 11.26
CA LYS A 178 -6.88 14.93 12.38
C LYS A 178 -8.25 14.29 12.13
N LEU A 179 -9.19 15.01 11.53
CA LEU A 179 -10.48 14.45 11.11
C LEU A 179 -10.29 13.34 10.08
N LEU A 180 -9.53 13.60 9.01
CA LEU A 180 -9.29 12.60 7.97
C LEU A 180 -8.55 11.36 8.51
N ASN A 181 -7.56 11.53 9.38
CA ASN A 181 -6.89 10.42 10.07
C ASN A 181 -7.81 9.63 11.00
N LYS A 182 -8.82 10.27 11.58
CA LYS A 182 -9.84 9.58 12.38
C LYS A 182 -10.76 8.77 11.47
N PHE A 183 -11.14 9.32 10.33
CA PHE A 183 -12.02 8.67 9.37
C PHE A 183 -11.40 7.39 8.81
N ILE A 184 -10.12 7.41 8.41
CA ILE A 184 -9.46 6.20 7.88
C ILE A 184 -9.32 5.06 8.91
N LYS A 185 -9.53 5.33 10.20
CA LYS A 185 -9.55 4.30 11.25
C LYS A 185 -10.92 3.65 11.44
N ARG A 186 -11.97 4.20 10.83
CA ARG A 186 -13.34 3.71 10.94
C ARG A 186 -13.58 2.54 9.99
N GLY A 187 -14.33 1.53 10.45
CA GLY A 187 -14.52 0.29 9.69
C GLY A 187 -15.41 0.49 8.46
N GLU A 188 -16.28 1.48 8.55
CA GLU A 188 -17.23 1.93 7.55
C GLU A 188 -16.64 2.95 6.55
N PHE A 189 -15.36 3.31 6.66
CA PHE A 189 -14.76 4.35 5.81
C PHE A 189 -14.84 4.03 4.31
N PHE A 190 -14.35 2.86 3.91
CA PHE A 190 -14.38 2.44 2.53
C PHE A 190 -15.71 1.76 2.20
N ASP A 191 -16.40 2.32 1.21
CA ASP A 191 -17.56 1.70 0.58
C ASP A 191 -17.27 1.44 -0.90
N SER A 192 -17.29 0.17 -1.29
CA SER A 192 -16.96 -0.25 -2.65
C SER A 192 -17.82 0.48 -3.69
N LYS A 193 -19.13 0.62 -3.44
CA LYS A 193 -20.06 1.23 -4.39
C LYS A 193 -19.69 2.70 -4.65
N SER A 194 -19.45 3.45 -3.58
CA SER A 194 -19.10 4.87 -3.63
C SER A 194 -17.76 5.11 -4.34
N TRP A 195 -16.75 4.26 -4.11
CA TRP A 195 -15.45 4.40 -4.76
C TRP A 195 -15.45 4.00 -6.23
N TYR A 196 -16.13 2.89 -6.60
CA TYR A 196 -16.25 2.48 -8.01
C TYR A 196 -17.04 3.46 -8.86
N PHE A 197 -17.94 4.24 -8.25
CA PHE A 197 -18.71 5.23 -8.98
C PHE A 197 -17.85 6.39 -9.48
N VAL A 198 -16.81 6.77 -8.73
CA VAL A 198 -15.89 7.84 -9.12
C VAL A 198 -14.83 7.33 -10.10
N GLU A 199 -14.26 6.15 -9.85
CA GLU A 199 -13.20 5.59 -10.68
C GLU A 199 -13.27 4.06 -10.72
N VAL A 200 -13.22 3.48 -11.92
CA VAL A 200 -12.98 2.06 -12.13
C VAL A 200 -11.55 1.87 -12.61
N SER A 201 -10.64 1.58 -11.67
CA SER A 201 -9.24 1.33 -11.98
C SER A 201 -8.73 0.06 -11.30
N PRO A 202 -7.62 -0.53 -11.79
CA PRO A 202 -6.99 -1.69 -11.15
C PRO A 202 -6.71 -1.47 -9.66
N ARG A 203 -6.42 -0.23 -9.26
CA ARG A 203 -6.17 0.14 -7.86
C ARG A 203 -7.44 0.10 -7.01
N VAL A 204 -8.57 0.59 -7.51
CA VAL A 204 -9.85 0.49 -6.79
C VAL A 204 -10.28 -0.98 -6.70
N VAL A 205 -10.03 -1.78 -7.73
CA VAL A 205 -10.26 -3.24 -7.71
C VAL A 205 -9.43 -3.92 -6.63
N GLN A 206 -8.13 -3.66 -6.58
CA GLN A 206 -7.25 -4.21 -5.55
C GLN A 206 -7.71 -3.85 -4.13
N VAL A 207 -8.03 -2.58 -3.88
CA VAL A 207 -8.54 -2.12 -2.57
C VAL A 207 -9.82 -2.86 -2.19
N ASN A 208 -10.75 -3.01 -3.14
CA ASN A 208 -12.01 -3.72 -2.93
C ASN A 208 -11.81 -5.23 -2.69
N ASP A 209 -10.89 -5.88 -3.39
CA ASP A 209 -10.63 -7.31 -3.23
C ASP A 209 -10.02 -7.60 -1.85
N ILE A 210 -9.11 -6.74 -1.39
CA ILE A 210 -8.61 -6.80 -0.01
C ILE A 210 -9.74 -6.52 0.98
N TYR A 211 -10.60 -5.53 0.68
CA TYR A 211 -11.76 -5.21 1.51
C TYR A 211 -12.77 -6.37 1.62
N LYS A 212 -12.85 -7.27 0.65
CA LYS A 212 -13.76 -8.45 0.70
C LYS A 212 -13.25 -9.61 1.54
N LYS A 213 -11.97 -9.63 1.95
CA LYS A 213 -11.42 -10.68 2.83
C LYS A 213 -12.21 -10.76 4.14
N LYS A 214 -12.60 -11.96 4.59
CA LYS A 214 -13.46 -12.15 5.77
C LYS A 214 -12.88 -11.58 7.06
N GLU A 215 -11.61 -11.85 7.33
CA GLU A 215 -10.89 -11.32 8.48
C GLU A 215 -9.83 -10.33 8.00
N LYS A 216 -9.73 -9.20 8.70
CA LYS A 216 -8.71 -8.18 8.45
C LYS A 216 -8.14 -7.69 9.76
N THR A 217 -6.82 -7.57 9.85
CA THR A 217 -6.17 -6.90 10.97
C THR A 217 -6.48 -5.41 10.96
N LYS A 218 -6.21 -4.72 12.08
CA LYS A 218 -6.36 -3.26 12.16
C LYS A 218 -5.45 -2.54 11.15
N LEU A 219 -4.28 -3.12 10.89
CA LEU A 219 -3.29 -2.59 9.95
C LEU A 219 -3.81 -2.65 8.50
N GLU A 220 -4.37 -3.78 8.09
CA GLU A 220 -4.94 -3.92 6.74
C GLU A 220 -6.08 -2.91 6.55
N LYS A 221 -6.95 -2.76 7.55
CA LYS A 221 -8.05 -1.79 7.51
C LYS A 221 -7.55 -0.35 7.36
N ASN A 222 -6.55 0.04 8.16
CA ASN A 222 -5.94 1.36 8.03
C ASN A 222 -5.41 1.56 6.60
N ASN A 223 -4.66 0.58 6.08
CA ASN A 223 -3.99 0.70 4.79
C ASN A 223 -4.98 0.76 3.61
N ILE A 224 -6.03 -0.06 3.65
CA ILE A 224 -7.16 -0.01 2.70
C ILE A 224 -7.79 1.39 2.72
N ASN A 225 -8.10 1.90 3.91
CA ASN A 225 -8.79 3.17 4.07
C ASN A 225 -7.92 4.38 3.70
N ALA A 226 -6.62 4.35 4.03
CA ALA A 226 -5.66 5.37 3.61
C ALA A 226 -5.52 5.40 2.09
N LYS A 227 -5.41 4.23 1.46
CA LYS A 227 -5.39 4.12 -0.02
C LYS A 227 -6.68 4.61 -0.63
N ALA A 228 -7.82 4.24 -0.06
CA ALA A 228 -9.13 4.73 -0.49
C ALA A 228 -9.23 6.26 -0.38
N LEU A 229 -8.77 6.86 0.72
CA LEU A 229 -8.74 8.31 0.90
C LEU A 229 -7.89 8.99 -0.18
N TYR A 230 -6.69 8.44 -0.45
CA TYR A 230 -5.83 8.94 -1.52
C TYR A 230 -6.47 8.83 -2.90
N LEU A 231 -7.10 7.70 -3.23
CA LEU A 231 -7.75 7.50 -4.53
C LEU A 231 -8.95 8.44 -4.70
N ALA A 232 -9.74 8.65 -3.66
CA ALA A 232 -10.89 9.56 -3.70
C ALA A 232 -10.50 11.03 -3.97
N TYR A 233 -9.29 11.43 -3.56
CA TYR A 233 -8.87 12.83 -3.54
C TYR A 233 -7.42 13.02 -4.01
N SER A 234 -6.97 12.26 -5.01
CA SER A 234 -5.56 12.19 -5.42
C SER A 234 -4.99 13.53 -5.90
N GLU A 235 -5.84 14.40 -6.43
CA GLU A 235 -5.46 15.74 -6.86
C GLU A 235 -5.04 16.63 -5.68
N TYR A 236 -5.61 16.38 -4.51
CA TYR A 236 -5.41 17.17 -3.29
C TYR A 236 -4.31 16.64 -2.36
N PHE A 237 -3.86 15.40 -2.58
CA PHE A 237 -2.81 14.77 -1.79
C PHE A 237 -1.53 14.57 -2.59
N SER A 238 -0.38 14.71 -1.93
CA SER A 238 0.86 14.13 -2.42
C SER A 238 0.76 12.60 -2.48
N LYS A 239 1.67 11.99 -3.24
CA LYS A 239 1.75 10.53 -3.36
C LYS A 239 1.82 9.89 -1.97
N LEU A 240 1.25 8.69 -1.86
CA LEU A 240 1.21 7.92 -0.60
C LEU A 240 2.58 7.68 0.03
N GLU A 241 3.66 7.69 -0.75
CA GLU A 241 5.04 7.61 -0.25
C GLU A 241 5.40 8.70 0.77
N LYS A 242 4.68 9.83 0.78
CA LYS A 242 4.90 10.93 1.73
C LYS A 242 4.10 10.80 3.02
N TRP A 243 3.23 9.80 3.13
CA TRP A 243 2.47 9.56 4.36
C TRP A 243 3.42 8.95 5.40
N ASP A 244 3.17 9.20 6.69
CA ASP A 244 4.05 8.66 7.74
C ASP A 244 3.87 7.16 7.92
N ASP A 245 4.95 6.51 8.36
CA ASP A 245 5.05 5.10 8.73
C ASP A 245 4.84 4.87 10.23
#